data_AF-A0A0N0LJ36-F1
#
_entry.id   AF-A0A0N0LJ36-F1
#
_cell.length_a   1.000
_cell.length_b   1.000
_cell.length_c   1.000
_cell.angle_alpha   90.00
_cell.angle_beta   90.00
_cell.angle_gamma   90.00
#
_symmetry.space_group_name_H-M   'P 1'
#
loop_
_entity.id
_entity.type
_entity.pdbx_description
1 polymer ?
#
loop_
_entity_poly.entity_id
_entity_poly.type
_entity_poly.pdbx_seq_one_letter_code
_entity_poly.pdbx_strand_id
1 'polypeptide(L)'
;MLTSTSEFDPSKTLFRGTTGKEAGSNFLFLTDAAAVAGTYTNNGGQVMQYDLSNSGLYMLEKTGELEYKTGLHIGSNTTSTEYLFKGKNLVKAVNGEAKPHNP
;
A
#
# COMPACT_ATOMS: atom_id res chain seq x y z
N MET A 1 5.45 23.13 -20.09
CA MET A 1 5.90 23.13 -18.68
C MET A 1 5.98 21.67 -18.23
N LEU A 2 7.17 21.19 -17.92
CA LEU A 2 7.36 19.88 -17.27
C LEU A 2 7.19 20.10 -15.76
N THR A 3 6.24 19.42 -15.12
CA THR A 3 6.07 19.47 -13.67
C THR A 3 7.17 18.62 -13.03
N SER A 4 8.17 19.30 -12.47
CA SER A 4 9.49 18.77 -12.10
C SER A 4 9.55 17.87 -10.86
N THR A 5 8.43 17.32 -10.39
CA THR A 5 8.41 16.40 -9.24
C THR A 5 8.24 14.94 -9.65
N SER A 6 7.67 14.64 -10.82
CA SER A 6 7.36 13.26 -11.23
C SER A 6 8.56 12.48 -11.79
N GLU A 7 9.54 13.14 -12.39
CA GLU A 7 10.68 12.47 -13.05
C GLU A 7 11.85 12.19 -12.09
N PHE A 8 11.92 12.91 -10.96
CA PHE A 8 13.02 12.84 -9.99
C PHE A 8 12.67 12.06 -8.71
N ASP A 9 11.40 11.67 -8.54
CA ASP A 9 10.94 10.86 -7.43
C ASP A 9 9.98 9.77 -7.95
N PRO A 10 10.52 8.62 -8.40
CA PRO A 10 9.70 7.56 -8.95
C PRO A 10 8.69 7.07 -7.91
N SER A 11 7.45 6.79 -8.35
CA SER A 11 6.44 6.19 -7.50
C SER A 11 6.64 4.68 -7.37
N LYS A 12 6.36 4.13 -6.20
CA LYS A 12 6.19 2.71 -5.95
C LYS A 12 4.70 2.39 -5.87
N THR A 13 4.27 1.43 -6.68
CA THR A 13 2.90 0.90 -6.61
C THR A 13 2.81 -0.14 -5.51
N LEU A 14 1.85 0.03 -4.60
CA LEU A 14 1.51 -0.91 -3.55
C LEU A 14 0.03 -1.31 -3.68
N PHE A 15 -0.35 -2.42 -3.05
CA PHE A 15 -1.66 -3.05 -3.22
C PHE A 15 -2.28 -3.45 -1.88
N ARG A 16 -3.61 -3.51 -1.85
CA ARG A 16 -4.38 -4.03 -0.71
C ARG A 16 -5.65 -4.72 -1.18
N GLY A 17 -5.93 -5.91 -0.65
CA GLY A 17 -7.26 -6.53 -0.77
C GLY A 17 -8.24 -5.91 0.23
N THR A 18 -9.44 -5.58 -0.24
CA THR A 18 -10.54 -5.09 0.61
C THR A 18 -11.54 -6.20 0.91
N THR A 19 -12.24 -6.06 2.03
CA THR A 19 -13.28 -6.97 2.52
C THR A 19 -14.68 -6.36 2.48
N GLY A 20 -14.84 -5.14 1.95
CA GLY A 20 -16.11 -4.43 1.88
C GLY A 20 -16.64 -3.93 3.24
N LYS A 21 -15.82 -4.04 4.29
CA LYS A 21 -16.12 -3.61 5.68
C LYS A 21 -14.93 -2.89 6.31
N GLU A 22 -14.30 -2.00 5.56
CA GLU A 22 -13.14 -1.23 6.01
C GLU A 22 -13.56 -0.22 7.07
N ALA A 23 -13.40 -0.58 8.35
CA ALA A 23 -13.53 0.37 9.45
C ALA A 23 -12.29 1.27 9.54
N GLY A 24 -12.47 2.52 9.96
CA GLY A 24 -11.36 3.45 10.18
C GLY A 24 -10.35 2.87 11.18
N SER A 25 -9.15 2.59 10.71
CA SER A 25 -8.05 1.98 11.47
C SER A 25 -6.91 2.98 11.68
N ASN A 26 -6.12 2.80 12.73
CA ASN A 26 -4.85 3.50 12.93
C ASN A 26 -3.70 2.86 12.14
N PHE A 27 -3.97 1.73 11.48
CA PHE A 27 -3.01 0.92 10.74
C PHE A 27 -3.53 0.62 9.34
N LEU A 28 -2.63 0.63 8.36
CA LEU A 28 -2.89 0.22 6.99
C LEU A 28 -1.76 -0.69 6.52
N PHE A 29 -2.14 -1.90 6.10
CA PHE A 29 -1.23 -2.87 5.49
C PHE A 29 -1.37 -2.83 3.98
N LEU A 30 -0.26 -2.60 3.30
CA LEU A 30 -0.12 -2.70 1.84
C LEU A 30 0.98 -3.71 1.49
N THR A 31 1.00 -4.21 0.26
CA THR A 31 2.05 -5.09 -0.26
C THR A 31 2.50 -4.65 -1.65
N ASP A 32 3.74 -4.95 -2.04
CA ASP A 32 4.22 -4.72 -3.41
C ASP A 32 3.72 -5.77 -4.42
N ALA A 33 2.97 -6.78 -3.98
CA ALA A 33 2.47 -7.85 -4.84
C ALA A 33 0.94 -7.90 -4.90
N ALA A 34 0.35 -7.60 -6.07
CA ALA A 34 -1.10 -7.66 -6.28
C ALA A 34 -1.68 -9.07 -6.00
N ALA A 35 -0.94 -10.13 -6.32
CA ALA A 35 -1.35 -11.51 -6.04
C ALA A 35 -1.48 -11.80 -4.53
N VAL A 36 -0.59 -11.22 -3.71
CA VAL A 36 -0.67 -11.29 -2.25
C VAL A 36 -1.86 -10.47 -1.75
N ALA A 37 -2.04 -9.24 -2.23
CA ALA A 37 -3.20 -8.43 -1.88
C ALA A 37 -4.53 -9.14 -2.22
N GLY A 38 -4.57 -9.86 -3.34
CA GLY A 38 -5.70 -10.66 -3.78
C GLY A 38 -6.16 -11.70 -2.75
N THR A 39 -5.24 -12.32 -1.99
CA THR A 39 -5.61 -13.33 -0.99
C THR A 39 -6.41 -12.77 0.20
N TYR A 40 -6.42 -11.45 0.38
CA TYR A 40 -7.18 -10.77 1.43
C TYR A 40 -8.55 -10.26 0.96
N THR A 41 -8.84 -10.36 -0.35
CA THR A 41 -10.10 -9.89 -0.92
C THR A 41 -11.26 -10.80 -0.51
N ASN A 42 -12.28 -10.25 0.14
CA ASN A 42 -13.44 -11.02 0.63
C ASN A 42 -14.74 -10.20 0.59
N ASN A 43 -15.90 -10.85 0.76
CA ASN A 43 -17.23 -10.22 0.89
C ASN A 43 -17.53 -9.11 -0.14
N GLY A 44 -17.19 -9.34 -1.41
CA GLY A 44 -17.43 -8.36 -2.49
C GLY A 44 -16.44 -7.20 -2.54
N GLY A 45 -15.34 -7.26 -1.77
CA GLY A 45 -14.22 -6.35 -1.95
C GLY A 45 -13.42 -6.62 -3.22
N GLN A 46 -12.32 -5.89 -3.39
CA GLN A 46 -11.45 -5.94 -4.55
C GLN A 46 -10.00 -5.59 -4.18
N VAL A 47 -9.08 -5.79 -5.12
CA VAL A 47 -7.71 -5.27 -4.98
C VAL A 47 -7.71 -3.77 -5.30
N MET A 48 -7.13 -2.99 -4.39
CA MET A 48 -6.86 -1.57 -4.55
C MET A 48 -5.36 -1.38 -4.77
N GLN A 49 -4.99 -0.38 -5.57
CA GLN A 49 -3.61 0.05 -5.76
C GLN A 49 -3.38 1.48 -5.26
N TYR A 50 -2.13 1.77 -4.93
CA TYR A 50 -1.65 3.03 -4.36
C TYR A 50 -0.32 3.35 -5.02
N ASP A 51 -0.21 4.49 -5.69
CA ASP A 51 1.07 4.95 -6.24
C ASP A 51 1.65 5.99 -5.28
N LEU A 52 2.69 5.60 -4.54
CA LEU A 52 3.28 6.42 -3.48
C LEU A 52 4.71 6.80 -3.83
N SER A 53 5.16 8.00 -3.47
CA SER A 53 6.52 8.43 -3.78
C SER A 53 7.57 7.67 -2.99
N ASN A 54 8.70 7.31 -3.61
CA ASN A 54 9.77 6.61 -2.92
C ASN A 54 10.42 7.49 -1.84
N SER A 55 10.61 8.79 -2.10
CA SER A 55 11.12 9.72 -1.09
C SER A 55 10.17 9.84 0.12
N GLY A 56 8.86 9.83 -0.12
CA GLY A 56 7.84 9.86 0.91
C GLY A 56 7.88 8.60 1.78
N LEU A 57 7.94 7.42 1.16
CA LEU A 57 8.10 6.16 1.89
C LEU A 57 9.38 6.13 2.72
N TYR A 58 10.50 6.61 2.18
CA TYR A 58 11.76 6.72 2.92
C TYR A 58 11.64 7.62 4.15
N MET A 59 11.01 8.79 4.00
CA MET A 59 10.82 9.71 5.13
C MET A 59 9.90 9.12 6.20
N LEU A 60 8.81 8.47 5.80
CA LEU A 60 7.89 7.80 6.73
C LEU A 60 8.56 6.64 7.48
N GLU A 61 9.47 5.91 6.82
CA GLU A 61 10.28 4.89 7.49
C GLU A 61 11.18 5.53 8.55
N LYS A 62 11.84 6.65 8.22
CA LYS A 62 12.73 7.35 9.16
C LYS A 62 12.00 7.97 10.35
N THR A 63 10.76 8.42 10.18
CA THR A 63 9.92 8.91 11.28
C THR A 63 9.27 7.78 12.08
N GLY A 64 9.39 6.53 11.61
CA GLY A 64 8.76 5.38 12.24
C GLY A 64 7.24 5.33 12.01
N GLU A 65 6.70 6.06 11.04
CA GLU A 65 5.30 6.01 10.63
C GLU A 65 5.04 4.94 9.56
N LEU A 66 6.10 4.40 8.97
CA LEU A 66 6.10 3.22 8.11
C LEU A 66 7.08 2.17 8.63
N GLU A 67 6.67 0.91 8.64
CA GLU A 67 7.54 -0.25 8.80
C GLU A 67 7.33 -1.18 7.61
N TYR A 68 8.35 -1.92 7.19
CA TYR A 68 8.17 -2.95 6.17
C TYR A 68 9.04 -4.18 6.39
N LYS A 69 8.56 -5.31 5.87
CA LYS A 69 9.24 -6.61 5.96
C LYS A 69 9.04 -7.39 4.67
N THR A 70 10.12 -8.00 4.19
CA THR A 70 10.08 -8.90 3.02
C THR A 70 10.04 -10.36 3.48
N GLY A 71 9.20 -11.17 2.84
CA GLY A 71 9.09 -12.60 3.13
C GLY A 71 8.23 -13.36 2.11
N LEU A 72 8.25 -14.69 2.22
CA LEU A 72 7.37 -15.56 1.44
C LEU A 72 5.96 -15.52 2.01
N HIS A 73 4.98 -15.05 1.23
CA HIS A 73 3.58 -15.15 1.60
C HIS A 73 3.05 -16.54 1.22
N ILE A 74 2.77 -17.37 2.23
CA ILE A 74 2.42 -18.79 2.05
C ILE A 74 1.16 -18.96 1.18
N GLY A 75 0.15 -18.11 1.36
CA GLY A 75 -1.12 -18.23 0.65
C GLY A 75 -1.04 -17.98 -0.86
N SER A 76 -0.01 -17.27 -1.33
CA SER A 76 0.19 -16.95 -2.75
C SER A 76 1.50 -17.51 -3.31
N ASN A 77 2.29 -18.20 -2.49
CA ASN A 77 3.64 -18.69 -2.79
C ASN A 77 4.54 -17.62 -3.45
N THR A 78 4.35 -16.35 -3.08
CA THR A 78 5.03 -15.19 -3.66
C THR A 78 5.88 -14.51 -2.60
N THR A 79 7.15 -14.25 -2.89
CA THR A 79 7.97 -13.37 -2.05
C THR A 79 7.54 -11.94 -2.29
N SER A 80 7.16 -11.25 -1.23
CA SER A 80 6.67 -9.87 -1.29
C SER A 80 7.15 -9.07 -0.09
N THR A 81 7.05 -7.76 -0.19
CA THR A 81 7.27 -6.82 0.91
C THR A 81 5.93 -6.32 1.41
N GLU A 82 5.68 -6.45 2.71
CA GLU A 82 4.53 -5.88 3.40
C GLU A 82 4.92 -4.55 4.04
N TYR A 83 4.06 -3.55 3.90
CA TYR A 83 4.24 -2.17 4.35
C TYR A 83 3.13 -1.84 5.36
N LEU A 84 3.50 -1.55 6.60
CA LEU A 84 2.63 -1.16 7.69
C LEU A 84 2.73 0.34 7.94
N PHE A 85 1.71 1.09 7.51
CA PHE A 85 1.56 2.51 7.82
C PHE A 85 0.84 2.66 9.15
N LYS A 86 1.34 3.57 9.98
CA LYS A 86 0.89 3.78 11.37
C LYS A 86 0.48 5.23 11.56
N GLY A 87 -0.64 5.42 12.27
CA GLY A 87 -1.15 6.74 12.62
C GLY A 87 -2.39 7.11 11.81
N LYS A 88 -3.43 7.55 12.52
CA LYS A 88 -4.77 7.78 11.95
C LYS A 88 -4.78 8.75 10.76
N ASN A 89 -4.04 9.86 10.86
CA ASN A 89 -4.03 10.89 9.82
C ASN A 89 -3.31 10.41 8.56
N LEU A 90 -2.14 9.77 8.72
CA LEU A 90 -1.40 9.16 7.62
C LEU A 90 -2.22 8.08 6.94
N VAL A 91 -2.78 7.15 7.72
CA VAL A 91 -3.63 6.08 7.19
C VAL A 91 -4.83 6.62 6.43
N LYS A 92 -5.45 7.70 6.91
CA LYS A 92 -6.52 8.38 6.18
C LYS A 92 -6.03 8.99 4.87
N ALA A 93 -4.87 9.66 4.88
CA ALA A 93 -4.28 10.27 3.69
C ALA A 93 -3.94 9.20 2.64
N VAL A 94 -3.24 8.12 3.02
CA VAL A 94 -2.87 7.04 2.11
C VAL A 94 -4.09 6.33 1.55
N ASN A 95 -5.13 6.06 2.36
CA ASN A 95 -6.39 5.51 1.84
C ASN A 95 -7.11 6.44 0.85
N GLY A 96 -6.86 7.76 0.91
CA GLY A 96 -7.40 8.72 -0.05
C GLY A 96 -6.83 8.58 -1.46
N GLU A 97 -5.62 8.00 -1.58
CA GLU A 97 -4.96 7.74 -2.86
C GLU A 97 -5.36 6.38 -3.49
N ALA A 98 -6.20 5.61 -2.80
CA ALA A 98 -6.60 4.29 -3.25
C ALA A 98 -7.43 4.36 -4.54
N LYS A 99 -7.04 3.56 -5.54
CA LYS A 99 -7.82 3.35 -6.76
C LYS A 99 -8.00 1.85 -7.03
N PRO A 100 -9.12 1.42 -7.64
CA PRO A 100 -9.27 0.02 -8.03
C PRO A 100 -8.11 -0.46 -8.89
N HIS A 101 -7.60 -1.66 -8.61
CA HIS A 101 -6.64 -2.32 -9.47
C HIS A 101 -7.38 -3.09 -10.54
N ASN A 102 -7.31 -2.61 -11.78
CA ASN A 102 -7.78 -3.33 -12.95
C ASN A 102 -6.57 -4.06 -13.56
N PRO A 103 -6.47 -5.39 -13.43
CA PRO A 103 -5.36 -6.17 -13.96
C PRO A 103 -5.32 -6.18 -15.49
#